data_AF-A0A929K3K9-F1
#
_entry.id   AF-A0A929K3K9-F1
#
_cell.length_a   1.000
_cell.length_b   1.000
_cell.length_c   1.000
_cell.angle_alpha   90.00
_cell.angle_beta   90.00
_cell.angle_gamma   90.00
#
_symmetry.space_group_name_H-M   'P 1'
#
loop_
_entity.id
_entity.type
_entity.pdbx_description
1 polymer ?
#
loop_
_entity_poly.entity_id
_entity_poly.type
_entity_poly.pdbx_seq_one_letter_code
_entity_poly.pdbx_strand_id
1 'polypeptide(L)'
;MSKTSDIRFAQSDYRTLFANIKESFKATGTKIDKILTIILIISIVLAISITAYVIITPKEGEKFTEFYVLGPEGKAEEYPTNLTVGEEGEVIIGIVNHEYSNVTYQLEVKLNGEFINEKDI
;
A
#
# COMPACT_ATOMS: atom_id res chain seq x y z
N MET A 1 47.19 -37.76 -3.34
CA MET A 1 46.78 -36.97 -2.16
C MET A 1 46.35 -35.59 -2.65
N SER A 2 45.07 -35.25 -2.40
CA SER A 2 44.39 -33.95 -2.41
C SER A 2 45.15 -32.71 -2.94
N LYS A 3 44.66 -32.10 -4.03
CA LYS A 3 43.89 -30.81 -4.04
C LYS A 3 44.80 -29.62 -3.74
N THR A 4 44.97 -28.68 -4.66
CA THR A 4 44.04 -27.55 -4.76
C THR A 4 44.22 -26.83 -6.08
N SER A 5 43.11 -26.69 -6.80
CA SER A 5 42.92 -25.84 -7.97
C SER A 5 43.23 -24.39 -7.64
N ASP A 6 44.21 -23.80 -8.33
CA ASP A 6 44.43 -22.36 -8.39
C ASP A 6 43.26 -21.70 -9.11
N ILE A 7 42.16 -21.49 -8.40
CA ILE A 7 41.14 -20.56 -8.85
C ILE A 7 41.63 -19.17 -8.45
N ARG A 8 42.36 -18.55 -9.38
CA ARG A 8 42.55 -17.09 -9.40
C ARG A 8 41.19 -16.47 -9.68
N PHE A 9 40.33 -16.44 -8.67
CA PHE A 9 39.13 -15.64 -8.71
C PHE A 9 39.58 -14.21 -8.97
N ALA A 10 39.16 -13.68 -10.11
CA ALA A 10 39.36 -12.30 -10.50
C ALA A 10 38.87 -11.43 -9.35
N GLN A 11 39.81 -10.97 -8.53
CA GLN A 11 39.61 -9.87 -7.61
C GLN A 11 39.34 -8.67 -8.52
N SER A 12 38.06 -8.47 -8.83
CA SER A 12 37.56 -7.33 -9.57
C SER A 12 37.87 -6.12 -8.71
N ASP A 13 39.03 -5.56 -8.99
CA ASP A 13 39.53 -4.38 -8.31
C ASP A 13 38.54 -3.26 -8.59
N TYR A 14 37.68 -2.95 -7.61
CA TYR A 14 36.66 -1.91 -7.74
C TYR A 14 37.28 -0.60 -8.25
N ARG A 15 38.56 -0.36 -7.98
CA ARG A 15 39.30 0.81 -8.48
C ARG A 15 39.41 0.81 -10.00
N THR A 16 39.62 -0.35 -10.63
CA THR A 16 39.60 -0.49 -12.09
C THR A 16 38.18 -0.31 -12.63
N LEU A 17 37.16 -0.83 -11.94
CA LEU A 17 35.75 -0.60 -12.31
C LEU A 17 35.41 0.90 -12.26
N PHE A 18 35.76 1.58 -11.16
CA PHE A 18 35.57 3.03 -11.00
C PHE A 18 36.40 3.85 -11.99
N ALA A 19 37.63 3.44 -12.28
CA ALA A 19 38.49 4.11 -13.26
C ALA A 19 37.93 3.96 -14.69
N ASN A 20 37.45 2.78 -15.06
CA ASN A 20 36.85 2.53 -16.36
C ASN A 20 35.51 3.25 -16.53
N ILE A 21 34.70 3.34 -15.47
CA ILE A 21 33.50 4.17 -15.45
C ILE A 21 33.90 5.63 -15.67
N LYS A 22 34.87 6.14 -14.92
CA LYS A 22 35.35 7.52 -15.01
C LYS A 22 35.92 7.87 -16.40
N GLU A 23 36.66 6.95 -17.02
CA GLU A 23 37.19 7.13 -18.38
C GLU A 23 36.08 7.03 -19.44
N SER A 24 35.07 6.18 -19.25
CA SER A 24 33.88 6.13 -20.12
C SER A 24 33.09 7.43 -20.09
N PHE A 25 33.06 8.13 -18.95
CA PHE A 25 32.48 9.48 -18.82
C PHE A 25 33.36 10.59 -19.43
N LYS A 26 34.64 10.32 -19.70
CA LYS A 26 35.61 11.31 -20.19
C LYS A 26 35.81 11.24 -21.71
N ALA A 27 35.46 10.12 -22.34
CA ALA A 27 35.75 9.84 -23.75
C ALA A 27 34.73 10.39 -24.77
N THR A 28 33.63 11.00 -24.33
CA THR A 28 32.67 11.61 -25.26
C THR A 28 32.60 13.11 -24.95
N GLY A 29 33.15 13.88 -25.89
CA GLY A 29 33.11 15.33 -25.89
C GLY A 29 32.31 15.77 -27.11
N THR A 30 31.00 15.59 -27.06
CA THR A 30 30.12 16.01 -28.15
C THR A 30 28.76 16.35 -27.57
N LYS A 31 28.02 17.26 -28.21
CA LYS A 31 26.75 17.86 -27.72
C LYS A 31 25.76 16.88 -27.05
N ILE A 32 25.82 15.60 -27.41
CA ILE A 32 25.07 14.49 -26.82
C ILE A 32 25.31 14.36 -25.31
N ASP A 33 26.55 14.40 -24.80
CA ASP A 33 26.79 14.20 -23.36
C ASP A 33 26.24 15.36 -22.53
N LYS A 34 26.32 16.58 -23.07
CA LYS A 34 25.70 17.76 -22.47
C LYS A 34 24.18 17.62 -22.43
N ILE A 35 23.58 17.13 -23.52
CA ILE A 35 22.13 16.87 -23.60
C ILE A 35 21.74 15.78 -22.58
N LEU A 36 22.48 14.67 -22.52
CA LEU A 36 22.23 13.58 -21.57
C LEU A 36 22.36 14.07 -20.11
N THR A 37 23.36 14.91 -19.82
CA THR A 37 23.53 15.51 -18.49
C THR A 37 22.35 16.40 -18.12
N ILE A 38 21.87 17.24 -19.05
CA ILE A 38 20.70 18.10 -18.82
C ILE A 38 19.45 17.24 -18.57
N ILE A 39 19.21 16.22 -19.40
CA ILE A 39 18.09 15.29 -19.23
C ILE A 39 18.15 14.57 -17.88
N LEU A 40 19.35 14.16 -17.45
CA LEU A 40 19.55 13.50 -16.16
C LEU A 40 19.19 14.45 -15.00
N ILE A 41 19.65 15.69 -15.04
CA ILE A 41 19.33 16.69 -14.02
C ILE A 41 17.81 16.93 -13.97
N ILE A 42 17.16 17.11 -15.12
CA ILE A 42 15.70 17.29 -15.19
C ILE A 42 14.98 16.07 -14.61
N SER A 43 15.43 14.86 -14.94
CA SER A 43 14.87 13.61 -14.42
C SER A 43 14.97 13.53 -12.89
N ILE A 44 16.11 13.93 -12.32
CA ILE A 44 16.31 13.97 -10.87
C ILE A 44 15.36 14.98 -10.22
N VAL A 45 15.25 16.19 -10.78
CA VAL A 45 14.34 17.23 -10.27
C VAL A 45 12.89 16.76 -10.35
N LEU A 46 12.47 16.16 -11.46
CA LEU A 46 11.14 15.59 -11.64
C LEU A 46 10.86 14.49 -10.62
N ALA A 47 11.80 13.56 -10.41
CA ALA A 47 11.66 12.48 -9.44
C ALA A 47 11.44 13.04 -8.02
N ILE A 48 12.30 13.97 -7.59
CA ILE A 48 12.16 14.64 -6.27
C ILE A 48 10.81 15.35 -6.16
N SER A 49 10.41 16.07 -7.21
CA SER A 49 9.14 16.83 -7.23
C SER A 49 7.93 15.91 -7.12
N ILE A 50 7.91 14.81 -7.88
CA ILE A 50 6.83 13.81 -7.83
C ILE A 50 6.81 13.13 -6.46
N THR A 51 7.97 12.76 -5.90
CA THR A 51 8.04 12.17 -4.56
C THR A 51 7.48 13.12 -3.50
N ALA A 52 7.88 14.40 -3.52
CA ALA A 52 7.34 15.40 -2.61
C ALA A 52 5.82 15.55 -2.79
N TYR A 53 5.36 15.60 -4.05
CA TYR A 53 3.93 15.67 -4.37
C TYR A 53 3.14 14.50 -3.78
N VAL A 54 3.63 13.26 -3.92
CA VAL A 54 2.96 12.06 -3.38
C VAL A 54 2.95 12.04 -1.84
N ILE A 55 3.96 12.61 -1.18
CA ILE A 55 4.01 12.69 0.29
C ILE A 55 2.99 13.72 0.81
N ILE A 56 2.83 14.85 0.12
CA ILE A 56 2.00 15.97 0.57
C ILE A 56 0.53 15.77 0.16
N THR A 57 0.28 15.12 -0.98
CA THR A 57 -1.09 14.87 -1.46
C THR A 57 -1.74 13.81 -0.58
N PRO A 58 -2.89 14.12 0.05
CA PRO A 58 -3.65 13.12 0.78
C PRO A 58 -3.94 11.94 -0.15
N LYS A 59 -3.59 10.72 0.29
CA LYS A 59 -4.04 9.53 -0.42
C LYS A 59 -5.54 9.45 -0.20
N GLU A 60 -6.34 9.90 -1.17
CA GLU A 60 -7.72 9.47 -1.26
C GLU A 60 -7.66 7.97 -1.58
N GLY A 61 -7.71 7.14 -0.53
CA GLY A 61 -7.93 5.71 -0.69
C GLY A 61 -9.28 5.45 -1.35
N GLU A 62 -9.60 4.17 -1.58
CA GLU A 62 -10.93 3.81 -2.03
C GLU A 62 -11.98 4.39 -1.07
N LYS A 63 -13.05 4.96 -1.66
CA LYS A 63 -14.18 5.51 -0.90
C LYS A 63 -15.19 4.39 -0.71
N PHE A 64 -15.33 3.94 0.53
CA PHE A 64 -16.29 2.90 0.86
C PHE A 64 -16.76 3.04 2.30
N THR A 65 -17.90 2.42 2.58
CA THR A 65 -18.36 2.17 3.94
C THR A 65 -17.97 0.76 4.32
N GLU A 66 -17.32 0.62 5.48
CA GLU A 66 -17.04 -0.67 6.08
C GLU A 66 -18.25 -1.09 6.92
N PHE A 67 -18.85 -2.24 6.59
CA PHE A 67 -19.98 -2.81 7.31
C PHE A 67 -19.66 -4.24 7.71
N TYR A 68 -19.76 -4.55 9.01
CA TYR A 68 -19.45 -5.89 9.51
C TYR A 68 -20.31 -6.26 10.73
N VAL A 69 -20.39 -7.57 10.97
CA VAL A 69 -21.09 -8.18 12.11
C VAL A 69 -20.10 -9.03 12.88
N LEU A 70 -20.09 -8.87 14.20
CA LEU A 70 -19.28 -9.65 15.13
C LEU A 70 -20.18 -10.39 16.11
N GLY A 71 -19.67 -11.53 16.61
CA GLY A 71 -20.26 -12.23 17.73
C GLY A 71 -20.00 -11.51 19.06
N PRO A 72 -20.53 -12.05 20.17
CA PRO A 72 -20.42 -11.44 21.50
C PRO A 72 -18.98 -11.17 21.96
N GLU A 73 -18.04 -12.01 21.52
CA GLU A 73 -16.61 -11.88 21.84
C GLU A 73 -15.87 -10.84 20.96
N GLY A 74 -16.59 -10.06 20.15
CA GLY A 74 -16.01 -9.02 19.30
C GLY A 74 -15.19 -9.57 18.14
N LYS A 75 -15.47 -10.79 17.70
CA LYS A 75 -14.83 -11.41 16.55
C LYS A 75 -15.81 -11.62 15.41
N ALA A 76 -15.31 -11.64 14.17
CA ALA A 76 -16.10 -11.91 12.97
C ALA A 76 -16.41 -13.41 12.78
N GLU A 77 -16.59 -14.12 13.90
CA GLU A 77 -16.94 -15.52 13.99
C GLU A 77 -17.98 -15.70 15.10
N GLU A 78 -18.67 -16.83 15.09
CA GLU A 78 -19.57 -17.24 16.18
C GLU A 78 -20.72 -16.27 16.51
N TYR A 79 -21.09 -15.37 15.60
CA TYR A 79 -22.36 -14.63 15.73
C TYR A 79 -23.56 -15.59 15.55
N PRO A 80 -24.63 -15.44 16.33
CA PRO A 80 -25.79 -16.33 16.27
C PRO A 80 -26.45 -16.27 14.89
N THR A 81 -26.51 -17.43 14.23
CA THR A 81 -27.14 -17.59 12.90
C THR A 81 -28.48 -18.34 12.96
N ASN A 82 -28.71 -19.10 14.03
CA ASN A 82 -29.99 -19.74 14.34
C ASN A 82 -30.35 -19.42 15.77
N LEU A 83 -31.55 -18.89 15.97
CA LEU A 83 -32.13 -18.64 17.29
C LEU A 83 -33.48 -19.35 17.36
N THR A 84 -33.71 -20.09 18.43
CA THR A 84 -35.00 -20.70 18.72
C THR A 84 -35.84 -19.79 19.62
N VAL A 85 -37.15 -20.05 19.67
CA VAL A 85 -38.08 -19.22 20.44
C VAL A 85 -37.71 -19.29 21.93
N GLY A 86 -37.41 -18.12 22.51
CA GLY A 86 -37.00 -17.98 23.90
C GLY A 86 -35.49 -17.88 24.10
N GLU A 87 -34.69 -18.02 23.04
CA GLU A 87 -33.25 -17.75 23.09
C GLU A 87 -32.94 -16.28 22.81
N GLU A 88 -31.99 -15.73 23.56
CA GLU A 88 -31.44 -14.40 23.32
C GLU A 88 -30.18 -14.54 22.46
N GLY A 89 -30.13 -13.76 21.38
CA GLY A 89 -28.94 -13.65 20.53
C GLY A 89 -28.41 -12.24 20.54
N GLU A 90 -27.11 -12.09 20.76
CA GLU A 90 -26.41 -10.82 20.69
C GLU A 90 -25.50 -10.77 19.46
N VAL A 91 -25.55 -9.64 18.76
CA VAL A 91 -24.67 -9.32 17.63
C VAL A 91 -24.16 -7.90 17.77
N ILE A 92 -22.91 -7.69 17.37
CA ILE A 92 -22.29 -6.38 17.35
C ILE A 92 -22.17 -5.95 15.88
N ILE A 93 -22.78 -4.82 15.54
CA ILE A 93 -22.74 -4.27 14.18
C ILE A 93 -21.78 -3.09 14.15
N GLY A 94 -20.80 -3.13 13.26
CA GLY A 94 -19.86 -2.04 13.02
C GLY A 94 -20.13 -1.35 11.69
N ILE A 95 -20.09 -0.02 11.71
CA ILE A 95 -20.15 0.85 10.53
C ILE A 95 -19.00 1.85 10.61
N VAL A 96 -18.13 1.87 9.61
CA VAL A 96 -17.00 2.81 9.54
C VAL A 96 -17.03 3.55 8.20
N ASN A 97 -16.99 4.87 8.28
CA ASN A 97 -16.99 5.75 7.12
C ASN A 97 -15.55 5.98 6.62
N HIS A 98 -15.25 5.49 5.41
CA HIS A 98 -14.01 5.79 4.68
C HIS A 98 -14.29 6.59 3.39
N GLU A 99 -15.39 7.35 3.34
CA GLU A 99 -15.83 8.09 2.15
C GLU A 99 -15.30 9.52 2.07
N TYR A 100 -14.49 9.95 3.04
CA TYR A 100 -13.90 11.31 3.16
C TYR A 100 -14.95 12.44 3.10
N SER A 101 -16.19 12.13 3.45
CA SER A 101 -17.31 13.07 3.50
C SER A 101 -18.22 12.74 4.67
N ASN A 102 -19.03 13.70 5.09
CA ASN A 102 -20.00 13.46 6.15
C ASN A 102 -21.20 12.71 5.56
N VAL A 103 -21.36 11.45 5.95
CA VAL A 103 -22.44 10.56 5.51
C VAL A 103 -23.26 10.17 6.73
N THR A 104 -24.58 10.21 6.61
CA THR A 104 -25.52 9.71 7.61
C THR A 104 -25.96 8.32 7.23
N TYR A 105 -25.86 7.38 8.16
CA TYR A 105 -26.25 5.99 7.95
C TYR A 105 -27.56 5.69 8.66
N GLN A 106 -28.38 4.85 8.03
CA GLN A 106 -29.61 4.33 8.62
C GLN A 106 -29.47 2.82 8.72
N LEU A 107 -29.42 2.31 9.95
CA LEU A 107 -29.36 0.88 10.23
C LEU A 107 -30.78 0.34 10.43
N GLU A 108 -31.22 -0.52 9.53
CA GLU A 108 -32.51 -1.21 9.63
C GLU A 108 -32.30 -2.67 10.06
N VAL A 109 -33.03 -3.11 11.08
CA VAL A 109 -33.06 -4.51 11.51
C VAL A 109 -34.44 -5.09 11.21
N LYS A 110 -34.46 -6.20 10.47
CA LYS A 110 -35.69 -6.87 10.04
C LYS A 110 -35.69 -8.33 10.47
N LEU A 111 -36.83 -8.81 10.93
CA LEU A 111 -37.08 -10.23 11.21
C LEU A 111 -38.20 -10.70 10.27
N ASN A 112 -37.94 -11.71 9.45
CA ASN A 112 -38.89 -12.20 8.44
C ASN A 112 -39.48 -11.10 7.52
N GLY A 113 -38.70 -10.06 7.23
CA GLY A 113 -39.12 -8.93 6.41
C GLY A 113 -39.90 -7.84 7.17
N GLU A 114 -40.20 -8.04 8.44
CA GLU A 114 -40.82 -7.04 9.30
C GLU A 114 -39.76 -6.23 10.05
N PHE A 115 -39.92 -4.90 10.08
CA PHE A 115 -39.02 -4.01 10.79
C PHE A 115 -39.14 -4.21 12.29
N ILE A 116 -38.03 -4.49 12.96
CA ILE A 116 -37.97 -4.64 14.42
C ILE A 116 -37.19 -3.52 15.08
N ASN A 117 -36.26 -2.89 14.37
CA ASN A 117 -35.50 -1.76 14.88
C ASN A 117 -34.93 -0.91 13.75
N GLU A 118 -34.68 0.35 14.06
CA GLU A 118 -34.05 1.32 13.16
C GLU A 118 -33.17 2.27 13.97
N LYS A 119 -32.01 2.65 13.42
CA LYS A 119 -31.13 3.60 14.07
C LYS A 119 -30.37 4.45 13.06
N ASP A 120 -30.50 5.78 13.20
CA ASP A 120 -29.63 6.73 12.51
C ASP A 120 -28.28 6.83 13.23
N ILE A 121 -27.19 6.79 12.45
CA ILE A 121 -25.79 6.77 12.90
C ILE A 121 -24.98 7.81 12.14
#